data_AF-A0A349XPH1-F1
#
_entry.id   AF-A0A349XPH1-F1
#
_cell.length_a   1.000
_cell.length_b   1.000
_cell.length_c   1.000
_cell.angle_alpha   90.00
_cell.angle_beta   90.00
_cell.angle_gamma   90.00
#
_symmetry.space_group_name_H-M   'P 1'
#
loop_
_entity.id
_entity.type
_entity.pdbx_description
1 polymer ?
#
loop_
_entity_poly.entity_id
_entity_poly.type
_entity_poly.pdbx_seq_one_letter_code
_entity_poly.pdbx_strand_id
1 'polypeptide(L)'
;SFALLGTWGALYAFTPELYPTESRATGMGAAGAMARLGGLLAPSLLGYAIAQGFGVAIGIFAGLLVLAAIAATMINAETRQVALT
;
A
#
# COMPACT_ATOMS: atom_id res chain seq x y z
N SER A 1 -13.73 8.89 9.70
CA SER A 1 -12.58 9.76 9.34
C SER A 1 -11.40 9.61 10.29
N PHE A 2 -11.60 9.46 11.61
CA PHE A 2 -10.52 9.24 12.60
C PHE A 2 -9.69 7.96 12.35
N ALA A 3 -10.35 6.82 12.11
CA ALA A 3 -9.66 5.54 11.89
C ALA A 3 -8.74 5.55 10.65
N LEU A 4 -9.15 6.19 9.55
CA LEU A 4 -8.33 6.27 8.34
C LEU A 4 -7.04 7.08 8.53
N LEU A 5 -7.12 8.16 9.33
CA LEU A 5 -5.97 8.99 9.66
C LEU A 5 -4.98 8.25 10.57
N GLY A 6 -5.49 7.47 11.51
CA GLY A 6 -4.67 6.60 12.36
C GLY A 6 -3.93 5.53 11.56
N THR A 7 -4.61 4.86 10.63
CA THR A 7 -3.98 3.87 9.74
C THR A 7 -2.92 4.51 8.86
N TRP A 8 -3.18 5.69 8.29
CA TRP A 8 -2.19 6.41 7.48
C TRP A 8 -0.96 6.83 8.28
N GLY A 9 -1.14 7.33 9.51
CA GLY A 9 -0.04 7.69 10.40
C GLY A 9 0.84 6.48 10.76
N ALA A 10 0.22 5.35 11.10
CA ALA A 10 0.92 4.11 11.38
C ALA A 10 1.69 3.59 10.14
N LEU A 11 1.07 3.64 8.95
CA LEU A 11 1.70 3.19 7.71
C LEU A 11 2.93 4.05 7.35
N TYR A 12 2.80 5.38 7.46
CA TYR A 12 3.90 6.30 7.18
C TYR A 12 5.02 6.23 8.21
N ALA A 13 4.73 5.85 9.46
CA ALA A 13 5.76 5.58 10.48
C ALA A 13 6.46 4.24 10.24
N PHE A 14 5.72 3.20 9.86
CA PHE A 14 6.25 1.86 9.63
C PHE A 14 7.09 1.74 8.35
N THR A 15 6.70 2.42 7.27
CA THR A 15 7.39 2.34 5.98
C THR A 15 8.89 2.73 6.04
N PRO A 16 9.33 3.81 6.73
CA PRO A 16 10.75 4.12 6.87
C PRO A 16 11.49 3.22 7.87
N GLU A 17 10.79 2.56 8.80
CA GLU A 17 11.41 1.61 9.75
C GLU A 17 11.89 0.33 9.05
N LEU A 18 11.25 -0.02 7.93
CA LEU A 18 11.63 -1.14 7.07
C LEU A 18 12.94 -0.95 6.32
N TYR A 19 13.41 0.30 6.13
CA TYR A 19 14.58 0.60 5.30
C TYR A 19 15.76 1.14 6.12
N PRO A 20 17.01 0.75 5.79
CA PRO A 20 18.21 1.33 6.40
C PRO A 20 18.30 2.84 6.11
N THR A 21 18.88 3.60 7.03
CA THR A 21 18.85 5.07 7.07
C THR A 21 19.22 5.73 5.73
N GLU A 22 20.21 5.17 5.04
CA GLU A 22 20.68 5.66 3.74
C GLU A 22 19.67 5.50 2.59
N SER A 23 18.74 4.55 2.69
CA SER A 23 17.80 4.18 1.62
C SER A 23 16.33 4.52 1.92
N ARG A 24 16.02 5.05 3.11
CA ARG A 24 14.64 5.41 3.52
C ARG A 24 13.94 6.35 2.56
N ALA A 25 14.64 7.40 2.11
CA ALA A 25 14.08 8.38 1.19
C ALA A 25 13.70 7.75 -0.15
N THR A 26 14.53 6.84 -0.67
CA THR A 26 14.28 6.14 -1.93
C THR A 26 13.16 5.11 -1.81
N GLY A 27 13.11 4.35 -0.71
CA GLY A 27 12.03 3.40 -0.43
C GLY A 27 10.66 4.08 -0.29
N MET A 28 10.60 5.18 0.48
CA MET A 28 9.40 6.01 0.60
C MET A 28 8.99 6.65 -0.73
N GLY A 29 9.96 7.14 -1.51
CA GLY A 29 9.73 7.72 -2.83
C GLY A 29 9.18 6.69 -3.82
N ALA A 30 9.71 5.47 -3.82
CA ALA A 30 9.24 4.38 -4.66
C ALA A 30 7.81 3.96 -4.28
N ALA A 31 7.51 3.79 -3.00
CA ALA A 31 6.15 3.50 -2.52
C ALA A 31 5.15 4.61 -2.94
N GLY A 32 5.55 5.87 -2.82
CA GLY A 32 4.75 7.02 -3.26
C GLY A 32 4.57 7.12 -4.79
N ALA A 33 5.56 6.67 -5.57
CA ALA A 33 5.44 6.58 -7.03
C ALA A 33 4.48 5.48 -7.45
N MET A 34 4.54 4.31 -6.80
CA MET A 34 3.61 3.21 -7.03
C MET A 34 2.16 3.60 -6.69
N ALA A 35 1.94 4.34 -5.61
CA ALA A 35 0.61 4.86 -5.27
C ALA A 35 0.05 5.78 -6.37
N ARG A 36 0.89 6.60 -7.00
CA ARG A 36 0.49 7.46 -8.13
C ARG A 36 0.16 6.64 -9.38
N LEU A 37 0.94 5.61 -9.69
CA LEU A 37 0.64 4.70 -10.79
C LEU A 37 -0.70 3.99 -10.57
N GLY A 38 -0.96 3.51 -9.36
CA GLY A 38 -2.27 2.95 -9.00
C GLY A 38 -3.40 3.96 -9.18
N GLY A 39 -3.21 5.20 -8.74
CA GLY A 39 -4.18 6.29 -8.94
C GLY A 39 -4.44 6.65 -10.40
N LEU A 40 -3.43 6.52 -11.28
CA LEU A 40 -3.57 6.73 -12.72
C LEU A 40 -4.32 5.58 -13.41
N LEU A 41 -4.08 4.34 -12.97
CA LEU A 41 -4.72 3.14 -13.54
C LEU A 41 -6.15 2.91 -13.01
N ALA A 42 -6.45 3.42 -11.81
CA ALA A 42 -7.73 3.20 -11.14
C ALA A 42 -8.96 3.64 -11.96
N PRO A 43 -9.01 4.84 -12.58
CA PRO A 43 -10.18 5.26 -13.37
C PRO A 43 -10.40 4.41 -14.61
N SER A 44 -9.32 4.01 -15.30
CA SER A 44 -9.39 3.18 -16.51
C SER A 44 -9.93 1.79 -16.19
N LEU A 45 -9.42 1.19 -15.11
CA LEU A 45 -9.85 -0.13 -14.67
C LEU A 45 -11.28 -0.10 -14.10
N LEU A 46 -11.63 0.95 -13.35
CA LEU A 46 -12.97 1.15 -12.81
C LEU A 46 -14.01 1.37 -13.91
N GLY A 47 -13.66 2.15 -14.95
CA GLY A 47 -14.54 2.35 -16.11
C GLY A 47 -14.87 1.04 -16.82
N TYR A 48 -13.87 0.17 -17.00
CA TYR A 48 -14.07 -1.17 -17.56
C TYR A 48 -14.89 -2.08 -16.62
N ALA A 49 -14.60 -2.06 -15.31
CA ALA A 49 -15.27 -2.88 -14.33
C ALA A 49 -16.75 -2.51 -14.13
N ILE A 50 -17.09 -1.21 -14.13
CA ILE A 50 -18.48 -0.74 -14.03
C ILE A 50 -19.27 -1.15 -15.29
N ALA A 51 -18.65 -1.14 -16.46
CA ALA A 51 -19.30 -1.59 -17.70
C ALA A 51 -19.66 -3.09 -17.68
N GLN A 52 -18.96 -3.91 -16.90
CA GLN A 52 -19.22 -5.34 -16.70
C GLN A 52 -20.20 -5.63 -15.53
N GLY A 53 -20.45 -4.64 -14.66
CA GLY A 53 -21.39 -4.72 -13.54
C GLY A 53 -20.76 -4.35 -12.19
N PHE A 54 -21.56 -3.76 -11.31
CA PHE A 54 -21.09 -3.22 -10.02
C PHE A 54 -20.46 -4.30 -9.10
N GLY A 55 -20.96 -5.53 -9.15
CA GLY A 55 -20.40 -6.66 -8.39
C GLY A 55 -18.96 -7.01 -8.81
N VAL A 56 -18.63 -6.87 -10.10
CA VAL A 56 -17.27 -7.11 -10.62
C VAL A 56 -16.31 -6.06 -10.11
N ALA A 57 -16.72 -4.79 -10.08
CA ALA A 57 -15.91 -3.70 -9.53
C ALA A 57 -15.60 -3.91 -8.04
N ILE A 58 -16.59 -4.30 -7.24
CA ILE A 58 -16.38 -4.64 -5.82
C ILE A 58 -15.45 -5.85 -5.69
N GLY A 59 -15.66 -6.89 -6.48
CA GLY A 59 -14.82 -8.10 -6.47
C GLY A 59 -13.35 -7.81 -6.77
N ILE A 60 -13.07 -6.94 -7.74
CA ILE A 60 -11.72 -6.50 -8.07
C ILE A 60 -11.09 -5.73 -6.90
N PHE A 61 -11.82 -4.77 -6.32
CA PHE A 61 -11.32 -4.01 -5.16
C PHE A 61 -11.05 -4.91 -3.95
N ALA A 62 -11.97 -5.83 -3.64
CA ALA A 62 -11.79 -6.80 -2.57
C ALA A 62 -10.59 -7.71 -2.83
N GLY A 63 -10.42 -8.20 -4.06
CA GLY A 63 -9.27 -9.00 -4.48
C GLY A 63 -7.95 -8.26 -4.29
N LEU A 64 -7.86 -7.00 -4.71
CA LEU A 64 -6.68 -6.15 -4.52
C LEU A 64 -6.34 -5.93 -3.04
N LEU A 65 -7.36 -5.72 -2.19
CA LEU A 65 -7.16 -5.58 -0.74
C LEU A 65 -6.65 -6.88 -0.09
N VAL A 66 -7.16 -8.03 -0.51
CA VAL A 66 -6.67 -9.34 -0.04
C VAL A 66 -5.23 -9.56 -0.50
N LEU A 67 -4.90 -9.20 -1.73
CA LEU A 67 -3.54 -9.28 -2.26
C LEU A 67 -2.58 -8.38 -1.48
N ALA A 68 -3.01 -7.17 -1.14
CA ALA A 68 -2.26 -6.26 -0.26
C ALA A 68 -2.08 -6.83 1.15
N ALA A 69 -3.11 -7.47 1.70
CA ALA A 69 -3.02 -8.13 3.02
C ALA A 69 -2.02 -9.30 3.00
N ILE A 70 -2.00 -10.12 1.95
CA ILE A 70 -1.02 -11.20 1.76
C ILE A 70 0.39 -10.62 1.59
N ALA A 71 0.55 -9.57 0.79
CA ALA A 71 1.83 -8.90 0.64
C ALA A 71 2.33 -8.34 2.00
N ALA A 72 1.42 -7.80 2.81
CA ALA A 72 1.75 -7.33 4.15
C ALA A 72 2.19 -8.44 5.12
N THR A 73 1.64 -9.67 5.00
CA THR A 73 2.12 -10.79 5.82
C THR A 73 3.47 -11.34 5.36
N MET A 74 3.84 -11.14 4.08
CA MET A 74 5.19 -11.45 3.58
C MET A 74 6.25 -10.46 4.06
N ILE A 75 5.83 -9.29 4.56
CA ILE A 75 6.73 -8.34 5.24
C ILE A 75 7.08 -8.91 6.62
N ASN A 76 8.04 -9.83 6.65
CA ASN A 76 8.68 -10.34 7.87
C ASN A 76 9.72 -9.31 8.36
N ALA A 77 9.27 -8.09 8.64
CA ALA A 77 10.11 -7.08 9.26
C ALA A 77 10.30 -7.41 10.74
N GLU A 78 11.22 -8.32 11.01
CA GLU A 78 11.84 -8.47 12.32
C GLU A 78 12.77 -7.26 12.58
N THR A 79 12.21 -6.05 12.64
CA THR A 79 12.92 -4.82 13.02
C THR A 79 12.78 -4.50 14.50
N ARG A 80 12.27 -5.44 15.30
CA ARG A 80 12.15 -5.27 16.76
C ARG A 80 13.51 -5.36 17.49
N GLN A 81 14.59 -5.75 16.81
CA GLN A 81 15.90 -6.01 17.43
C GLN A 81 17.12 -5.44 16.67
N VAL A 82 16.95 -4.72 15.55
CA VAL A 82 18.11 -4.19 14.80
C VAL A 82 18.34 -2.72 15.16
N ALA A 83 19.47 -2.44 15.80
CA ALA A 83 19.94 -1.10 16.08
C ALA A 83 20.18 -0.36 14.76
N LEU A 84 19.54 0.79 14.60
CA LEU A 84 19.74 1.70 13.48
C LEU A 84 21.09 2.41 13.67
N THR A 85 22.17 1.78 13.23
CA THR A 85 23.46 2.47 13.01
C THR A 85 23.48 3.14 11.64
#